data_AF-A0A9P6KGU5-F1
#
_entry.id   AF-A0A9P6KGU5-F1
#
_cell.length_a   1.000
_cell.length_b   1.000
_cell.length_c   1.000
_cell.angle_alpha   90.00
_cell.angle_beta   90.00
_cell.angle_gamma   90.00
#
_symmetry.space_group_name_H-M   'P 1'
#
loop_
_entity.id
_entity.type
_entity.pdbx_description
1 polymer ?
#
loop_
_entity_poly.entity_id
_entity_poly.type
_entity_poly.pdbx_seq_one_letter_code
_entity_poly.pdbx_strand_id
1 'polypeptide(L)'
;MTNPSSTDQTHDPDWAPTARPHVYVPRRSSSSSSGSSDNNNNNNNDSKEGEKAEDEEEEEEEDEYEKRIQRTGCYAENEALQLCYAEKHDWRACKPEMDAFRACWKRNGNVQVE
;
A
#
# COMPACT_ATOMS: atom_id res chain seq x y z
N MET A 1 27.02 41.44 -13.37
CA MET A 1 27.14 40.44 -14.45
C MET A 1 25.98 39.47 -14.35
N THR A 2 25.59 38.97 -15.51
CA THR A 2 24.33 38.34 -15.92
C THR A 2 24.07 36.93 -15.37
N ASN A 3 22.83 36.70 -14.91
CA ASN A 3 21.97 35.48 -15.00
C ASN A 3 22.56 34.13 -14.51
N PRO A 4 21.80 33.01 -14.42
CA PRO A 4 20.38 32.75 -14.70
C PRO A 4 19.69 32.09 -13.47
N SER A 5 18.40 31.82 -13.43
CA SER A 5 17.81 30.57 -13.91
C SER A 5 16.37 30.54 -13.40
N SER A 6 15.42 30.45 -14.32
CA SER A 6 14.74 29.19 -14.62
C SER A 6 13.51 29.05 -13.72
N THR A 7 12.41 29.65 -14.18
CA THR A 7 11.07 29.23 -13.77
C THR A 7 10.88 27.80 -14.25
N ASP A 8 11.26 26.87 -13.38
CA ASP A 8 10.99 25.45 -13.52
C ASP A 8 9.47 25.27 -13.40
N GLN A 9 8.82 25.09 -14.55
CA GLN A 9 7.43 24.68 -14.63
C GLN A 9 7.37 23.21 -14.22
N THR A 10 7.27 22.97 -12.91
CA THR A 10 6.93 21.66 -12.37
C THR A 10 5.53 21.33 -12.84
N HIS A 11 5.43 20.48 -13.86
CA HIS A 11 4.19 19.78 -14.17
C HIS A 11 3.97 18.79 -13.02
N ASP A 12 3.08 19.15 -12.09
CA ASP A 12 2.65 18.22 -11.05
C ASP A 12 1.94 17.02 -11.70
N PRO A 13 2.32 15.77 -11.38
CA PRO A 13 1.66 14.61 -11.93
C PRO A 13 0.26 14.43 -11.31
N ASP A 14 -0.72 14.09 -12.15
CA ASP A 14 -2.17 13.98 -11.84
C ASP A 14 -2.57 13.03 -10.69
N TRP A 15 -1.61 12.37 -10.03
CA TRP A 15 -1.87 11.51 -8.87
C TRP A 15 -1.83 12.25 -7.52
N ALA A 16 -1.32 13.48 -7.48
CA ALA A 16 -1.30 14.28 -6.25
C ALA A 16 -2.70 14.84 -5.95
N PRO A 17 -3.34 14.50 -4.81
CA PRO A 17 -4.61 15.11 -4.46
C PRO A 17 -4.39 16.61 -4.21
N THR A 18 -5.14 17.45 -4.92
CA THR A 18 -5.13 18.91 -4.72
C THR A 18 -5.33 19.22 -3.24
N ALA A 19 -4.39 19.98 -2.67
CA ALA A 19 -4.36 20.26 -1.24
C ALA A 19 -5.70 20.87 -0.78
N ARG A 20 -6.45 20.12 0.03
CA ARG A 20 -7.62 20.64 0.74
C ARG A 20 -7.17 21.80 1.61
N PRO A 21 -7.86 22.96 1.62
CA PRO A 21 -7.43 24.10 2.43
C PRO A 21 -7.42 23.72 3.91
N HIS A 22 -6.23 23.63 4.49
CA HIS A 22 -6.04 23.37 5.91
C HIS A 22 -6.49 24.60 6.69
N VAL A 23 -7.57 24.48 7.48
CA VAL A 23 -7.91 25.49 8.49
C VAL A 23 -6.79 25.52 9.54
N TYR A 24 -6.12 26.67 9.65
CA TYR A 24 -4.98 26.83 10.55
C TYR A 24 -5.44 26.81 12.01
N VAL A 25 -5.06 25.75 12.74
CA VAL A 25 -5.13 25.70 14.20
C VAL A 25 -3.72 25.93 14.77
N PRO A 26 -3.50 26.97 15.60
CA PRO A 26 -2.16 27.28 16.11
C PRO A 26 -1.66 26.18 17.05
N ARG A 27 -0.51 25.61 16.71
CA ARG A 27 0.14 24.54 17.48
C ARG A 27 0.92 25.14 18.65
N ARG A 28 0.55 24.74 19.87
CA ARG A 28 1.17 25.15 21.14
C ARG A 28 2.65 24.71 21.17
N SER A 29 3.55 25.64 21.43
CA SER A 29 5.01 25.42 21.41
C SER A 29 5.46 24.59 22.62
N SER A 30 5.92 23.37 22.37
CA SER A 30 6.77 22.61 23.29
C SER A 30 8.13 22.42 22.65
N SER A 31 9.15 22.84 23.40
CA SER A 31 10.58 22.89 23.12
C SER A 31 11.15 21.67 22.39
N SER A 32 11.94 21.96 21.36
CA SER A 32 12.76 21.04 20.57
C SER A 32 13.90 20.46 21.40
N SER A 33 13.94 19.12 21.52
CA SER A 33 15.19 18.40 21.77
C SER A 33 15.50 17.59 20.51
N SER A 34 16.49 18.08 19.78
CA SER A 34 17.16 17.41 18.67
C SER A 34 17.81 16.12 19.15
N GLY A 35 17.43 15.00 18.53
CA GLY A 35 18.11 13.72 18.65
C GLY A 35 17.93 12.94 17.36
N SER A 36 18.74 13.30 16.35
CA SER A 36 18.90 12.50 15.13
C SER A 36 19.96 11.44 15.39
N SER A 37 19.63 10.17 15.18
CA SER A 37 20.59 9.08 15.07
C SER A 37 19.98 8.00 14.19
N ASP A 38 19.97 8.24 12.89
CA ASP A 38 19.75 7.19 11.90
C ASP A 38 21.11 6.54 11.61
N ASN A 39 21.38 5.39 12.24
CA ASN A 39 22.50 4.54 11.87
C ASN A 39 22.09 3.67 10.68
N ASN A 40 22.57 4.07 9.51
CA ASN A 40 22.38 3.36 8.25
C ASN A 40 23.45 2.27 8.12
N ASN A 41 23.05 0.99 8.13
CA ASN A 41 23.92 -0.12 7.79
C ASN A 41 23.27 -0.91 6.64
N ASN A 42 23.63 -0.51 5.42
CA ASN A 42 23.24 -1.19 4.19
C ASN A 42 24.18 -2.36 3.96
N ASN A 43 23.62 -3.56 4.02
CA ASN A 43 24.09 -4.71 3.25
C ASN A 43 22.85 -5.56 2.94
N ASN A 44 22.54 -5.76 1.67
CA ASN A 44 22.65 -7.08 1.06
C ASN A 44 22.26 -7.07 -0.42
N ASN A 45 22.84 -8.05 -1.10
CA ASN A 45 23.08 -8.16 -2.53
C ASN A 45 21.81 -8.44 -3.35
N ASP A 46 21.77 -7.77 -4.51
CA ASP A 46 21.73 -8.34 -5.87
C ASP A 46 20.91 -9.62 -6.15
N SER A 47 19.97 -9.42 -7.10
CA SER A 47 19.43 -10.38 -8.07
C SER A 47 18.52 -11.50 -7.58
N LYS A 48 17.31 -11.59 -8.15
CA LYS A 48 17.05 -12.40 -9.37
C LYS A 48 15.55 -12.68 -9.56
N GLU A 49 15.00 -12.26 -10.70
CA GLU A 49 13.74 -12.77 -11.27
C GLU A 49 13.89 -14.26 -11.65
N GLY A 50 12.88 -15.11 -11.45
CA GLY A 50 12.85 -16.45 -12.06
C GLY A 50 11.83 -17.46 -11.52
N GLU A 51 10.83 -17.74 -12.35
CA GLU A 51 10.13 -19.02 -12.62
C GLU A 51 10.16 -20.22 -11.64
N LYS A 52 8.95 -20.59 -11.20
CA LYS A 52 8.32 -21.92 -11.00
C LYS A 52 9.10 -23.19 -11.40
N ALA A 53 9.31 -24.15 -10.48
CA ALA A 53 9.28 -25.62 -10.72
C ALA A 53 9.31 -26.48 -9.42
N GLU A 54 8.22 -27.25 -9.23
CA GLU A 54 8.01 -28.58 -8.59
C GLU A 54 8.91 -29.15 -7.45
N ASP A 55 8.24 -29.32 -6.30
CA ASP A 55 8.10 -30.53 -5.45
C ASP A 55 9.32 -31.06 -4.67
N GLU A 56 9.56 -30.49 -3.48
CA GLU A 56 9.61 -31.17 -2.17
C GLU A 56 10.07 -30.17 -1.08
N GLU A 57 9.18 -29.82 -0.15
CA GLU A 57 9.46 -29.05 1.09
C GLU A 57 10.18 -27.69 0.95
N GLU A 58 9.80 -26.91 -0.05
CA GLU A 58 10.06 -25.47 -0.06
C GLU A 58 8.88 -24.77 0.63
N GLU A 59 9.08 -24.29 1.85
CA GLU A 59 8.22 -23.28 2.47
C GLU A 59 8.31 -22.00 1.62
N GLU A 60 7.71 -22.01 0.43
CA GLU A 60 7.47 -20.83 -0.39
C GLU A 60 6.85 -19.78 0.52
N GLU A 61 7.43 -18.58 0.55
CA GLU A 61 7.00 -17.46 1.38
C GLU A 61 5.60 -17.00 0.96
N GLU A 62 4.56 -17.74 1.35
CA GLU A 62 3.23 -17.22 1.33
C GLU A 62 3.22 -16.05 2.32
N ASP A 63 2.99 -14.84 1.80
CA ASP A 63 3.16 -13.63 2.58
C ASP A 63 2.22 -13.67 3.82
N GLU A 64 2.60 -12.97 4.89
CA GLU A 64 1.79 -12.98 6.11
C GLU A 64 0.36 -12.42 5.89
N TYR A 65 0.17 -11.62 4.84
CA TYR A 65 -1.14 -11.06 4.48
C TYR A 65 -2.05 -12.15 3.90
N GLU A 66 -1.56 -12.94 2.97
CA GLU A 66 -2.26 -13.99 2.25
C GLU A 66 -2.59 -15.14 3.21
N LYS A 67 -1.63 -15.55 4.05
CA LYS A 67 -1.86 -16.48 5.17
C LYS A 67 -3.02 -16.03 6.07
N ARG A 68 -3.11 -14.72 6.36
CA ARG A 68 -4.22 -14.17 7.17
C ARG A 68 -5.54 -14.22 6.42
N ILE A 69 -5.57 -13.86 5.13
CA ILE A 69 -6.79 -13.90 4.34
C ILE A 69 -7.30 -15.34 4.19
N GLN A 70 -6.43 -16.32 3.99
CA GLN A 70 -6.83 -17.73 3.94
C GLN A 70 -7.53 -18.19 5.22
N ARG A 71 -6.98 -17.81 6.39
CA ARG A 71 -7.58 -18.12 7.71
C ARG A 71 -8.95 -17.47 7.92
N THR A 72 -9.29 -16.42 7.18
CA THR A 72 -10.59 -15.73 7.30
C THR A 72 -11.73 -16.48 6.63
N GLY A 73 -11.43 -17.43 5.73
CA GLY A 73 -12.42 -18.14 4.92
C GLY A 73 -13.07 -17.31 3.81
N CYS A 74 -12.46 -16.17 3.44
CA CYS A 74 -12.92 -15.25 2.37
C CYS A 74 -11.85 -15.07 1.28
N TYR A 75 -11.05 -16.11 1.04
CA TYR A 75 -9.94 -16.09 0.10
C TYR A 75 -10.40 -15.84 -1.33
N ALA A 76 -11.41 -16.57 -1.79
CA ALA A 76 -11.91 -16.47 -3.16
C ALA A 76 -12.44 -15.06 -3.49
N GLU A 77 -13.15 -14.41 -2.56
CA GLU A 77 -13.63 -13.05 -2.77
C GLU A 77 -12.49 -12.02 -2.76
N ASN A 78 -11.43 -12.25 -1.98
CA ASN A 78 -10.21 -11.43 -2.00
C ASN A 78 -9.44 -11.59 -3.32
N GLU A 79 -9.27 -12.82 -3.80
CA GLU A 79 -8.62 -13.11 -5.09
C GLU A 79 -9.40 -12.47 -6.25
N ALA A 80 -10.73 -12.59 -6.27
CA ALA A 80 -11.56 -11.95 -7.28
C ALA A 80 -11.40 -10.41 -7.29
N LEU A 81 -11.28 -9.80 -6.10
CA LEU A 81 -11.02 -8.37 -5.98
C LEU A 81 -9.63 -7.98 -6.51
N GLN A 82 -8.59 -8.77 -6.18
CA GLN A 82 -7.23 -8.55 -6.68
C GLN A 82 -7.17 -8.69 -8.21
N LEU A 83 -7.81 -9.71 -8.77
CA LEU A 83 -7.89 -9.91 -10.22
C LEU A 83 -8.60 -8.74 -10.91
N CYS A 84 -9.73 -8.27 -10.37
CA CYS A 84 -10.40 -7.10 -10.95
C CYS A 84 -9.50 -5.86 -10.96
N TYR A 85 -8.74 -5.62 -9.88
CA TYR A 85 -7.81 -4.51 -9.83
C TYR A 85 -6.60 -4.72 -10.76
N ALA A 86 -6.11 -5.95 -10.91
CA ALA A 86 -5.03 -6.27 -11.83
C ALA A 86 -5.45 -6.03 -13.30
N GLU A 87 -6.71 -6.30 -13.65
CA GLU A 87 -7.23 -6.07 -15.00
C GLU A 87 -7.54 -4.59 -15.28
N LYS A 88 -8.21 -3.91 -14.33
CA LYS A 88 -8.76 -2.56 -14.55
C LYS A 88 -7.86 -1.45 -14.04
N HIS A 89 -7.00 -1.73 -13.07
CA HIS A 89 -6.21 -0.77 -12.30
C HIS A 89 -7.04 0.37 -11.67
N ASP A 90 -8.35 0.17 -11.48
CA ASP A 90 -9.26 1.11 -10.82
C ASP A 90 -10.16 0.35 -9.83
N TRP A 91 -9.90 0.56 -8.54
CA TRP A 91 -10.67 -0.05 -7.46
C TRP A 91 -12.15 0.37 -7.44
N ARG A 92 -12.50 1.53 -8.03
CA ARG A 92 -13.89 1.99 -8.12
C ARG A 92 -14.69 1.14 -9.10
N ALA A 93 -14.03 0.65 -10.15
CA ALA A 93 -14.62 -0.25 -11.13
C ALA A 93 -14.75 -1.70 -10.60
N CYS A 94 -14.20 -1.99 -9.42
CA CYS A 94 -14.26 -3.27 -8.71
C CYS A 94 -15.21 -3.25 -7.49
N LYS A 95 -16.20 -2.34 -7.53
CA LYS A 95 -17.21 -2.20 -6.50
C LYS A 95 -17.98 -3.50 -6.21
N PRO A 96 -18.38 -4.30 -7.22
CA PRO A 96 -19.06 -5.58 -7.00
C PRO A 96 -18.22 -6.58 -6.20
N GLU A 97 -16.94 -6.74 -6.55
CA GLU A 97 -15.99 -7.66 -5.91
C GLU A 97 -15.70 -7.21 -4.47
N MET A 98 -15.55 -5.90 -4.26
CA MET A 98 -15.40 -5.31 -2.93
C MET A 98 -16.61 -5.59 -2.03
N ASP A 99 -17.83 -5.49 -2.56
CA ASP A 99 -19.04 -5.75 -1.79
C ASP A 99 -19.22 -7.26 -1.50
N ALA A 100 -18.83 -8.13 -2.43
CA ALA A 100 -18.77 -9.57 -2.19
C ALA A 100 -17.79 -9.94 -1.06
N PHE A 101 -16.58 -9.38 -1.09
CA PHE A 101 -15.59 -9.59 -0.04
C PHE A 101 -16.10 -9.12 1.33
N ARG A 102 -16.70 -7.93 1.41
CA ARG A 102 -17.30 -7.41 2.66
C ARG A 102 -18.44 -8.29 3.16
N ALA A 103 -19.27 -8.82 2.27
CA ALA A 103 -20.35 -9.72 2.63
C ALA A 103 -19.82 -11.03 3.22
N CYS A 104 -18.79 -11.62 2.60
CA CYS A 104 -18.10 -12.79 3.17
C CYS A 104 -17.49 -12.46 4.53
N TRP A 105 -16.76 -11.34 4.62
CA TRP A 105 -16.09 -10.91 5.84
C TRP A 105 -17.04 -10.80 7.03
N LYS A 106 -18.22 -10.22 6.79
CA LYS A 106 -19.30 -10.13 7.79
C LYS A 106 -19.86 -11.50 8.15
N ARG A 107 -20.11 -12.37 7.17
CA ARG A 107 -20.65 -13.72 7.38
C ARG A 107 -19.72 -14.59 8.23
N ASN A 108 -18.41 -14.41 8.07
CA ASN A 108 -17.38 -15.16 8.78
C ASN A 108 -17.02 -14.53 10.15
N GLY A 109 -17.70 -13.45 10.55
CA GLY A 109 -17.51 -12.84 11.86
C GLY A 109 -16.22 -12.02 11.99
N ASN A 110 -15.57 -11.66 10.89
CA ASN A 110 -14.29 -10.93 10.90
C ASN A 110 -14.48 -9.41 11.14
N VAL A 111 -15.65 -8.97 11.58
CA VAL A 111 -15.98 -7.56 11.80
C VAL A 111 -15.04 -6.96 12.83
N GLN A 112 -14.39 -5.85 12.48
CA GLN A 112 -13.57 -5.11 13.44
C GLN A 112 -14.50 -4.40 14.42
N VAL A 113 -14.29 -4.66 15.71
CA VAL A 113 -14.92 -3.92 16.80
C VAL A 113 -14.05 -2.70 17.05
N GLU A 114 -14.58 -1.52 16.76
CA GLU A 114 -13.93 -0.22 17.02
C GLU A 114 -13.92 0.13 18.53
#